data_AF-A0A7S1WRK3-F1
#
_entry.id   AF-A0A7S1WRK3-F1
#
_cell.length_a   1.000
_cell.length_b   1.000
_cell.length_c   1.000
_cell.angle_alpha   90.00
_cell.angle_beta   90.00
_cell.angle_gamma   90.00
#
_symmetry.space_group_name_H-M   'P 1'
#
loop_
_entity.id
_entity.type
_entity.pdbx_description
1 polymer ?
#
loop_
_entity_poly.entity_id
_entity_poly.type
_entity_poly.pdbx_seq_one_letter_code
_entity_poly.pdbx_strand_id
1 'polypeptide(L)'
;VVQELLGVGGQVARHRFGCRVLERLLEHGCWRTSGLVAEVLQDVLDLSTHPYGNFVVQHILEHGTEEQRSLVVEALRPEVRRLARHKSASHVVEKALQYSTPEARELLKQAIIGDAEELLRLSHSNYGSFVAKAMRRR
;
A
#
# COMPACT_ATOMS: atom_id res chain seq x y z
N VAL A 1 -21.16 -8.13 -10.33
CA VAL A 1 -20.27 -6.98 -10.03
C VAL A 1 -18.81 -7.35 -10.24
N VAL A 2 -18.21 -8.25 -9.45
CA VAL A 2 -16.76 -8.58 -9.60
C VAL A 2 -16.39 -9.01 -11.03
N GLN A 3 -17.16 -9.92 -11.65
CA GLN A 3 -16.92 -10.36 -13.03
C GLN A 3 -16.99 -9.23 -14.07
N GLU A 4 -17.86 -8.24 -13.86
CA GLU A 4 -18.01 -7.08 -14.76
C GLU A 4 -16.84 -6.11 -14.68
N LEU A 5 -16.07 -6.16 -13.59
CA LEU A 5 -14.92 -5.28 -13.37
C LEU A 5 -13.59 -5.94 -13.79
N LEU A 6 -13.59 -7.24 -14.10
CA LEU A 6 -12.40 -7.93 -14.57
C LEU A 6 -11.95 -7.36 -15.92
N GLY A 7 -10.64 -7.24 -16.11
CA GLY A 7 -10.00 -6.60 -17.26
C GLY A 7 -9.93 -5.07 -17.18
N VAL A 8 -10.65 -4.44 -16.24
CA VAL A 8 -10.66 -2.98 -16.06
C VAL A 8 -10.37 -2.56 -14.62
N GLY A 9 -10.00 -3.47 -13.73
CA GLY A 9 -9.78 -3.22 -12.30
C GLY A 9 -8.76 -2.11 -12.03
N GLY A 10 -7.67 -2.07 -12.80
CA GLY A 10 -6.67 -1.00 -12.70
C GLY A 10 -7.21 0.38 -13.08
N GLN A 11 -8.13 0.47 -14.05
CA GLN A 11 -8.79 1.72 -14.42
C GLN A 11 -9.81 2.15 -13.36
N VAL A 12 -10.57 1.19 -12.84
CA VAL A 12 -11.56 1.41 -11.78
C VAL A 12 -10.88 1.91 -10.50
N ALA A 13 -9.69 1.40 -10.15
CA ALA A 13 -8.90 1.87 -9.01
C ALA A 13 -8.48 3.35 -9.13
N ARG A 14 -8.32 3.85 -10.35
CA ARG A 14 -7.97 5.26 -10.63
C ARG A 14 -9.20 6.16 -10.74
N HIS A 15 -10.42 5.62 -10.67
CA HIS A 15 -11.64 6.40 -10.81
C HIS A 15 -12.17 6.90 -9.46
N ARG A 16 -12.62 8.16 -9.39
CA ARG A 16 -13.12 8.83 -8.16
C ARG A 16 -14.17 8.02 -7.39
N PHE A 17 -15.04 7.32 -8.13
CA PHE A 17 -16.08 6.49 -7.55
C PHE A 17 -15.75 4.99 -7.66
N GLY A 18 -14.93 4.61 -8.64
CA GLY A 18 -14.55 3.21 -8.86
C GLY A 18 -13.68 2.68 -7.73
N CYS A 19 -12.78 3.51 -7.19
CA CYS A 19 -11.95 3.13 -6.05
C CYS A 19 -12.82 2.73 -4.86
N ARG A 20 -13.91 3.46 -4.59
CA ARG A 20 -14.84 3.17 -3.48
C ARG A 20 -15.55 1.83 -3.66
N VAL A 21 -15.88 1.46 -4.91
CA VAL A 21 -16.43 0.14 -5.20
C VAL A 21 -15.40 -0.94 -4.90
N LEU A 22 -14.14 -0.76 -5.32
CA LEU A 22 -13.07 -1.73 -5.03
C LEU A 22 -12.77 -1.83 -3.54
N GLU A 23 -12.72 -0.71 -2.81
CA GLU A 23 -12.56 -0.69 -1.34
C GLU A 23 -13.63 -1.56 -0.67
N ARG A 24 -14.92 -1.35 -0.99
CA ARG A 24 -16.03 -2.15 -0.45
C ARG A 24 -15.96 -3.62 -0.85
N LEU A 25 -15.53 -3.90 -2.09
CA LEU A 25 -15.35 -5.27 -2.54
C LEU A 25 -14.20 -5.97 -1.80
N LEU A 26 -13.14 -5.26 -1.43
CA LEU A 26 -12.01 -5.81 -0.67
C LEU A 26 -12.39 -6.07 0.80
N GLU A 27 -13.15 -5.19 1.43
CA GLU A 27 -13.62 -5.35 2.83
C GLU A 27 -14.49 -6.61 3.02
N HIS A 28 -15.27 -6.98 2.01
CA HIS A 28 -16.21 -8.11 2.06
C HIS A 28 -15.82 -9.27 1.12
N GLY A 29 -14.70 -9.12 0.42
CA GLY A 29 -14.29 -9.99 -0.66
C GLY A 29 -13.65 -11.27 -0.14
N CYS A 30 -14.19 -12.41 -0.56
CA CYS A 30 -13.49 -13.68 -0.47
C CYS A 30 -12.62 -13.89 -1.74
N TRP A 31 -12.21 -15.14 -2.01
CA TRP A 31 -11.43 -15.56 -3.19
C TRP A 31 -11.90 -15.00 -4.55
N ARG A 32 -13.14 -14.53 -4.65
CA ARG A 32 -13.70 -13.91 -5.86
C ARG A 32 -13.00 -12.62 -6.27
N THR A 33 -12.43 -11.84 -5.35
CA THR A 33 -11.73 -10.58 -5.67
C THR A 33 -10.30 -10.79 -6.16
N SER A 34 -9.76 -12.02 -6.10
CA SER A 34 -8.35 -12.29 -6.42
C SER A 34 -7.93 -11.84 -7.82
N GLY A 35 -8.81 -11.98 -8.83
CA GLY A 35 -8.53 -11.49 -10.19
C GLY A 35 -8.41 -9.97 -10.25
N LEU A 36 -9.31 -9.24 -9.58
CA LEU A 36 -9.24 -7.78 -9.50
C LEU A 36 -8.00 -7.31 -8.75
N VAL A 37 -7.65 -7.99 -7.65
CA VAL A 37 -6.43 -7.69 -6.91
C VAL A 37 -5.20 -7.90 -7.80
N ALA A 38 -5.14 -9.00 -8.56
CA ALA A 38 -4.02 -9.27 -9.47
C ALA A 38 -3.83 -8.16 -10.52
N GLU A 39 -4.93 -7.58 -11.04
CA GLU A 39 -4.88 -6.44 -11.96
C GLU A 39 -4.37 -5.17 -11.27
N VAL A 40 -4.83 -4.88 -10.05
CA VAL A 40 -4.37 -3.74 -9.26
C VAL A 40 -2.88 -3.87 -8.91
N LEU A 41 -2.42 -5.09 -8.64
CA LEU A 41 -1.03 -5.39 -8.31
C LEU A 41 -0.04 -5.16 -9.47
N GLN A 42 -0.51 -4.99 -10.71
CA GLN A 42 0.38 -4.63 -11.83
C GLN A 42 0.94 -3.21 -11.70
N ASP A 43 0.24 -2.32 -11.00
CA ASP A 43 0.53 -0.88 -10.96
C ASP A 43 0.70 -0.34 -9.53
N VAL A 44 1.18 -1.14 -8.58
CA VAL A 44 1.19 -0.78 -7.14
C VAL A 44 1.84 0.57 -6.86
N LEU A 45 3.01 0.85 -7.47
CA LEU A 45 3.76 2.10 -7.25
C LEU A 45 2.97 3.33 -7.70
N ASP A 46 2.44 3.28 -8.93
CA ASP A 46 1.64 4.36 -9.50
C ASP A 46 0.37 4.58 -8.68
N LEU A 47 -0.33 3.50 -8.35
CA LEU A 47 -1.56 3.58 -7.56
C LEU A 47 -1.31 4.12 -6.15
N SER A 48 -0.18 3.78 -5.52
CA SER A 48 0.17 4.26 -4.18
C SER A 48 0.38 5.77 -4.11
N THR A 49 0.76 6.39 -5.23
CA THR A 49 0.88 7.86 -5.35
C THR A 49 -0.37 8.52 -5.92
N HIS A 50 -1.28 7.74 -6.51
CA HIS A 50 -2.50 8.24 -7.14
C HIS A 50 -3.51 8.78 -6.12
N PRO A 51 -4.21 9.91 -6.39
CA PRO A 51 -5.19 10.51 -5.46
C PRO A 51 -6.31 9.57 -5.00
N TYR A 52 -6.69 8.60 -5.83
CA TYR A 52 -7.71 7.59 -5.51
C TYR A 52 -7.14 6.18 -5.34
N GLY A 53 -6.08 5.84 -6.08
CA GLY A 53 -5.54 4.47 -6.12
C GLY A 53 -4.92 4.05 -4.79
N ASN A 54 -4.37 5.03 -4.05
CA ASN A 54 -3.70 4.77 -2.78
C ASN A 54 -4.65 4.13 -1.75
N PHE A 55 -5.95 4.42 -1.81
CA PHE A 55 -6.94 3.83 -0.93
C PHE A 55 -7.15 2.35 -1.24
N VAL A 56 -7.16 1.98 -2.52
CA VAL A 56 -7.29 0.57 -2.95
C VAL A 56 -6.07 -0.24 -2.50
N VAL A 57 -4.86 0.29 -2.64
CA VAL A 57 -3.63 -0.39 -2.18
C VAL A 57 -3.64 -0.55 -0.65
N GLN A 58 -4.10 0.45 0.11
CA GLN A 58 -4.29 0.32 1.56
C GLN A 58 -5.26 -0.80 1.92
N HIS A 59 -6.39 -0.93 1.22
CA HIS A 59 -7.36 -1.99 1.48
C HIS A 59 -6.83 -3.39 1.11
N ILE A 60 -5.97 -3.50 0.09
CA ILE A 60 -5.25 -4.76 -0.18
C ILE A 60 -4.34 -5.12 0.99
N LEU A 61 -3.63 -4.14 1.56
CA LEU A 61 -2.79 -4.37 2.74
C LEU A 61 -3.62 -4.80 3.96
N GLU A 62 -4.81 -4.24 4.14
CA GLU A 62 -5.67 -4.52 5.30
C GLU A 62 -6.46 -5.83 5.20
N HIS A 63 -6.97 -6.15 4.01
CA HIS A 63 -7.95 -7.23 3.80
C HIS A 63 -7.46 -8.33 2.87
N GLY A 64 -6.39 -8.09 2.11
CA GLY A 64 -5.82 -9.06 1.19
C GLY A 64 -5.22 -10.27 1.91
N THR A 65 -5.03 -11.35 1.15
CA THR A 65 -4.27 -12.54 1.58
C THR A 65 -2.82 -12.17 1.87
N GLU A 66 -2.11 -12.99 2.65
CA GLU A 66 -0.70 -12.74 2.97
C GLU A 66 0.16 -12.58 1.71
N GLU A 67 -0.07 -13.42 0.69
CA GLU A 67 0.64 -13.38 -0.59
C GLU A 67 0.45 -12.04 -1.31
N GLN A 68 -0.80 -11.55 -1.37
CA GLN A 68 -1.13 -10.25 -1.95
C GLN A 68 -0.45 -9.09 -1.21
N ARG A 69 -0.38 -9.14 0.13
CA ARG A 69 0.34 -8.12 0.91
C ARG A 69 1.84 -8.17 0.63
N SER A 70 2.41 -9.36 0.56
CA SER A 70 3.83 -9.55 0.24
C SER A 70 4.17 -8.97 -1.13
N LEU A 71 3.33 -9.18 -2.14
CA LEU A 71 3.51 -8.57 -3.47
C LEU A 71 3.46 -7.03 -3.43
N VAL A 72 2.57 -6.44 -2.62
CA VAL A 72 2.58 -4.98 -2.40
C VAL A 72 3.90 -4.55 -1.77
N VAL A 73 4.35 -5.22 -0.71
CA VAL A 73 5.59 -4.87 -0.02
C VAL A 73 6.81 -4.96 -0.94
N GLU A 74 6.90 -6.02 -1.74
CA GLU A 74 7.96 -6.22 -2.73
C GLU A 74 8.00 -5.10 -3.75
N ALA A 75 6.84 -4.67 -4.25
CA ALA A 75 6.74 -3.56 -5.18
C ALA A 75 7.13 -2.20 -4.56
N LEU A 76 6.80 -1.96 -3.29
CA LEU A 76 7.12 -0.70 -2.60
C LEU A 76 8.60 -0.59 -2.20
N ARG A 77 9.25 -1.71 -1.88
CA ARG A 77 10.58 -1.75 -1.25
C ARG A 77 11.65 -0.93 -1.97
N PRO A 78 11.80 -0.98 -3.31
CA PRO A 78 12.85 -0.24 -4.02
C PRO A 78 12.73 1.29 -3.85
N GLU A 79 11.51 1.81 -3.66
CA GLU A 79 11.24 3.25 -3.59
C GLU A 79 10.70 3.71 -2.24
N VAL A 80 10.71 2.84 -1.23
CA VAL A 80 10.00 3.07 0.05
C VAL A 80 10.42 4.38 0.74
N ARG A 81 11.67 4.82 0.60
CA ARG A 81 12.16 6.09 1.15
C ARG A 81 11.49 7.31 0.53
N ARG A 82 11.33 7.29 -0.81
CA ARG A 82 10.62 8.34 -1.55
C ARG A 82 9.13 8.31 -1.20
N LEU A 83 8.54 7.12 -1.18
CA LEU A 83 7.12 6.92 -0.88
C LEU A 83 6.77 7.34 0.56
N ALA A 84 7.64 7.09 1.53
CA ALA A 84 7.45 7.47 2.92
C ALA A 84 7.34 9.00 3.12
N ARG A 85 7.87 9.79 2.18
CA ARG A 85 7.81 11.26 2.20
C ARG A 85 6.71 11.83 1.29
N HIS A 86 6.02 10.98 0.53
CA HIS A 86 4.98 11.40 -0.40
C HIS A 86 3.63 11.55 0.31
N LYS A 87 2.87 12.59 -0.04
CA LYS A 87 1.58 12.96 0.59
C LYS A 87 0.61 11.78 0.76
N SER A 88 0.43 10.98 -0.30
CA SER A 88 -0.53 9.86 -0.30
C SER A 88 0.15 8.52 -0.01
N ALA A 89 1.39 8.34 -0.48
CA ALA A 89 2.04 7.04 -0.41
C ALA A 89 2.61 6.77 0.98
N SER A 90 2.84 7.80 1.81
CA SER A 90 3.23 7.63 3.21
C SER A 90 2.21 6.80 4.00
N HIS A 91 0.91 6.95 3.70
CA HIS A 91 -0.14 6.15 4.31
C HIS A 91 -0.12 4.69 3.85
N VAL A 92 0.20 4.46 2.58
CA VAL A 92 0.41 3.10 2.06
C VAL A 92 1.59 2.43 2.76
N VAL A 93 2.71 3.15 2.92
CA VAL A 93 3.89 2.65 3.65
C VAL A 93 3.56 2.40 5.13
N GLU A 94 2.78 3.27 5.77
CA GLU A 94 2.29 3.07 7.14
C GLU A 94 1.50 1.77 7.28
N LYS A 95 0.54 1.53 6.36
CA LYS A 95 -0.25 0.29 6.34
C LYS A 95 0.60 -0.93 6.03
N ALA A 96 1.58 -0.80 5.13
CA ALA A 96 2.49 -1.89 4.82
C ALA A 96 3.27 -2.33 6.07
N LEU A 97 3.79 -1.38 6.85
CA LEU A 97 4.44 -1.65 8.13
C LEU A 97 3.51 -2.28 9.18
N GLN A 98 2.20 -2.02 9.10
CA GLN A 98 1.23 -2.52 10.08
C GLN A 98 0.72 -3.94 9.75
N TYR A 99 0.47 -4.24 8.47
CA TYR A 99 -0.25 -5.46 8.06
C TYR A 99 0.59 -6.50 7.33
N SER A 100 1.85 -6.19 6.99
CA SER A 100 2.78 -7.18 6.45
C SER A 100 3.20 -8.21 7.51
N THR A 101 3.75 -9.33 7.03
CA THR A 101 4.42 -10.33 7.88
C THR A 101 5.58 -9.70 8.67
N PRO A 102 6.00 -10.30 9.79
CA PRO A 102 7.15 -9.83 10.56
C PRO A 102 8.43 -9.70 9.72
N GLU A 103 8.68 -10.65 8.83
CA GLU A 103 9.86 -10.68 7.95
C GLU A 103 9.82 -9.53 6.95
N ALA A 104 8.68 -9.36 6.26
CA ALA A 104 8.48 -8.28 5.30
C ALA A 104 8.53 -6.89 5.95
N ARG A 105 8.02 -6.78 7.19
CA ARG A 105 8.06 -5.55 7.99
C ARG A 105 9.49 -5.14 8.32
N GLU A 106 10.32 -6.10 8.69
CA GLU A 106 11.72 -5.83 9.03
C GLU A 106 12.51 -5.41 7.79
N LEU A 107 12.28 -6.07 6.65
CA LEU A 107 12.84 -5.64 5.36
C LEU A 107 12.42 -4.22 4.99
N LEU A 108 11.16 -3.83 5.22
CA LEU A 108 10.70 -2.46 5.00
C LEU A 108 11.38 -1.47 5.94
N LYS A 109 11.52 -1.79 7.24
CA LYS A 109 12.22 -0.93 8.20
C LYS A 109 13.67 -0.69 7.79
N GLN A 110 14.38 -1.74 7.37
CA GLN A 110 15.75 -1.65 6.86
C GLN A 110 15.82 -0.85 5.56
N ALA A 111 14.84 -1.02 4.67
CA ALA A 111 14.79 -0.24 3.44
C ALA A 111 14.45 1.25 3.69
N ILE A 112 13.77 1.59 4.79
CA ILE A 112 13.44 2.97 5.19
C ILE A 112 14.58 3.63 5.99
N ILE A 113 15.24 2.90 6.89
CA ILE A 113 16.36 3.41 7.70
C ILE A 113 17.64 3.20 6.89
N GLY A 114 18.25 4.28 6.41
CA GLY A 114 19.60 4.22 5.87
C GLY A 114 20.57 4.33 7.02
N ASP A 115 20.44 5.44 7.73
CA ASP A 115 21.10 5.73 9.00
C ASP A 115 20.12 6.36 10.00
N ALA A 116 20.59 6.61 11.23
CA ALA A 116 19.80 7.23 12.29
C ALA A 116 19.38 8.68 11.96
N GLU A 117 20.17 9.38 11.15
CA GLU A 117 19.88 10.76 10.74
C GLU A 117 18.69 10.80 9.77
N GLU A 118 18.57 9.81 8.90
CA GLU A 118 17.49 9.70 7.95
C GLU A 118 16.14 9.43 8.62
N LEU A 119 16.13 8.63 9.69
CA LEU A 119 14.94 8.44 10.53
C LEU A 119 14.53 9.75 11.21
N LEU A 120 15.49 10.53 11.72
CA LEU A 120 15.21 11.86 12.28
C LEU A 120 14.63 12.81 11.22
N ARG A 121 15.24 12.88 10.03
CA ARG A 121 14.74 13.68 8.90
C ARG A 121 13.35 13.25 8.45
N LEU A 122 13.06 11.95 8.46
CA LEU A 122 11.74 11.43 8.12
C LEU A 122 10.69 11.87 9.16
N SER A 123 11.05 11.80 10.45
CA SER A 123 10.16 12.17 11.55
C SER A 123 9.77 13.65 11.58
N HIS A 124 10.63 14.54 11.08
CA HIS A 124 10.36 15.98 10.95
C HIS A 124 9.70 16.37 9.62
N SER A 125 9.47 15.43 8.72
CA SER A 125 8.80 15.72 7.45
C SER A 125 7.27 15.71 7.58
N ASN A 126 6.59 16.51 6.76
CA ASN A 126 5.13 16.68 6.77
C ASN A 126 4.37 15.35 6.67
N TYR A 127 4.93 14.34 5.99
CA TYR A 127 4.28 13.05 5.73
C TYR A 127 5.04 11.85 6.32
N GLY A 128 6.36 11.93 6.41
CA GLY A 128 7.18 10.86 6.98
C GLY A 128 7.02 10.67 8.49
N SER A 129 6.46 11.65 9.20
CA SER A 129 6.17 11.52 10.63
C SER A 129 5.20 10.38 10.94
N PHE A 130 4.26 10.07 10.04
CA PHE A 130 3.34 8.92 10.18
C PHE A 130 4.10 7.59 10.06
N VAL A 131 4.97 7.47 9.05
CA VAL A 131 5.80 6.30 8.82
C VAL A 131 6.77 6.08 9.98
N ALA A 132 7.45 7.13 10.43
CA ALA A 132 8.38 7.06 11.56
C ALA A 132 7.70 6.60 12.87
N LYS A 133 6.44 6.99 13.09
CA LYS A 133 5.63 6.49 14.22
C LYS A 133 5.30 5.01 14.06
N ALA A 134 4.88 4.57 12.87
CA ALA A 134 4.54 3.18 12.61
C ALA A 134 5.74 2.23 12.78
N MET A 135 6.94 2.67 12.43
CA MET A 135 8.17 1.90 12.64
C MET A 135 8.46 1.59 14.12
N ARG A 136 8.00 2.44 15.04
CA ARG A 136 8.19 2.31 16.49
C ARG A 136 7.13 1.46 17.18
N ARG A 137 6.03 1.13 16.50
CA ARG A 137 4.96 0.28 17.04
C ARG A 137 5.45 -1.19 17.01
N ARG A 138 5.29 -1.89 18.15
CA ARG A 138 5.62 -3.31 18.30
C ARG A 138 4.50 -4.14 17.68
#